data_AF-A0A1B9GPC0-F1
#
_entry.id   AF-A0A1B9GPC0-F1
#
_cell.length_a   1.000
_cell.length_b   1.000
_cell.length_c   1.000
_cell.angle_alpha   90.00
_cell.angle_beta   90.00
_cell.angle_gamma   90.00
#
_symmetry.space_group_name_H-M   'P 1'
#
loop_
_entity.id
_entity.type
_entity.pdbx_description
1 polymer ?
#
loop_
_entity_poly.entity_id
_entity_poly.type
_entity_poly.pdbx_seq_one_letter_code
_entity_poly.pdbx_strand_id
1 'polypeptide(L)'
;MPSLQETIVPAPAKRVRRITVLISGSGSNLQALLDAAGTPSLPNAAITHVISSRSAAYGLTRARTANPPIPTSVCALKTFQNKNPGATREDYDSEVARLVLDSKPDLIVLAGWMHILSDRFLRILSGEIEPPSKPALGPPQPASLPTQTEPIPSKPSGSDATTTSSTSATTELDASISKLSIQPNSEQSTSAPQSQSTSEKEPDTSAKLPPAPETLHFPIPIINLHPALPGAFDGANAIGRAFDAFHAGQVEGTGVMVHRVVAEVDRGEPLVVRKVEIKKEDKVEDLEARIHEFSQPP
;
A
#
# COMPACT_ATOMS: atom_id res chain seq x y z
N MET A 1 -58.45 -9.00 34.48
CA MET A 1 -56.98 -8.95 34.47
C MET A 1 -56.50 -9.13 33.04
N PRO A 2 -56.19 -8.06 32.28
CA PRO A 2 -55.50 -8.21 31.01
C PRO A 2 -53.99 -8.34 31.27
N SER A 3 -53.38 -9.36 30.67
CA SER A 3 -51.95 -9.68 30.75
C SER A 3 -51.12 -8.61 30.05
N LEU A 4 -50.12 -8.06 30.75
CA LEU A 4 -49.06 -7.25 30.16
C LEU A 4 -48.22 -8.15 29.23
N GLN A 5 -48.40 -8.03 27.92
CA GLN A 5 -47.41 -8.50 26.96
C GLN A 5 -46.27 -7.49 26.96
N GLU A 6 -45.14 -7.92 27.50
CA GLU A 6 -43.88 -7.21 27.45
C GLU A 6 -43.53 -6.97 25.98
N THR A 7 -43.65 -5.72 25.54
CA THR A 7 -43.25 -5.32 24.19
C THR A 7 -41.74 -5.41 24.15
N ILE A 8 -41.21 -6.50 23.59
CA ILE A 8 -39.79 -6.63 23.27
C ILE A 8 -39.50 -5.56 22.23
N VAL A 9 -38.94 -4.43 22.66
CA VAL A 9 -38.41 -3.41 21.77
C VAL A 9 -37.15 -4.01 21.13
N PRO A 10 -37.11 -4.23 19.80
CA PRO A 10 -35.92 -4.77 19.16
C PRO A 10 -34.75 -3.81 19.39
N ALA A 11 -33.60 -4.35 19.79
CA ALA A 11 -32.38 -3.57 19.97
C ALA A 11 -32.08 -2.76 18.68
N PRO A 12 -31.61 -1.51 18.78
CA PRO A 12 -31.33 -0.69 17.61
C PRO A 12 -30.30 -1.39 16.72
N ALA A 13 -30.62 -1.54 15.43
CA ALA A 13 -29.74 -2.17 14.45
C ALA A 13 -28.36 -1.48 14.47
N LYS A 14 -27.30 -2.28 14.61
CA LYS A 14 -25.91 -1.79 14.69
C LYS A 14 -25.58 -1.02 13.41
N ARG A 15 -25.21 0.27 13.54
CA ARG A 15 -24.86 1.13 12.39
C ARG A 15 -23.75 0.49 11.54
N VAL A 16 -23.93 0.50 10.22
CA VAL A 16 -22.93 0.06 9.25
C VAL A 16 -21.72 0.99 9.30
N ARG A 17 -20.52 0.42 9.50
CA ARG A 17 -19.24 1.13 9.52
C ARG A 17 -18.77 1.40 8.09
N ARG A 18 -18.38 2.65 7.82
CA ARG A 18 -17.92 3.11 6.51
C ARG A 18 -16.41 2.94 6.39
N ILE A 19 -15.96 2.20 5.39
CA ILE A 19 -14.55 1.95 5.13
C ILE A 19 -14.12 2.77 3.91
N THR A 20 -13.07 3.57 4.07
CA THR A 20 -12.36 4.20 2.94
C THR A 20 -11.06 3.43 2.68
N VAL A 21 -10.88 2.97 1.45
CA VAL A 21 -9.73 2.16 1.04
C VAL A 21 -8.79 2.97 0.14
N LEU A 22 -7.50 2.99 0.49
CA LEU A 22 -6.45 3.63 -0.29
C LEU A 22 -5.66 2.57 -1.07
N ILE A 23 -5.49 2.78 -2.37
CA ILE A 23 -4.83 1.85 -3.28
C ILE A 23 -3.83 2.56 -4.20
N SER A 24 -2.96 1.80 -4.86
CA SER A 24 -2.08 2.32 -5.93
C SER A 24 -1.99 1.42 -7.16
N GLY A 25 -2.60 0.23 -7.16
CA GLY A 25 -2.35 -0.81 -8.17
C GLY A 25 -3.54 -1.70 -8.51
N SER A 26 -3.29 -3.01 -8.62
CA SER A 26 -4.25 -4.03 -9.07
C SER A 26 -5.51 -4.15 -8.21
N GLY A 27 -5.38 -3.85 -6.91
CA GLY A 27 -6.48 -3.92 -5.95
C GLY A 27 -6.92 -5.34 -5.61
N SER A 28 -6.01 -6.32 -5.57
CA SER A 28 -6.31 -7.68 -5.07
C SER A 28 -6.83 -7.66 -3.62
N ASN A 29 -6.17 -6.91 -2.72
CA ASN A 29 -6.64 -6.70 -1.35
C ASN A 29 -7.96 -5.93 -1.30
N LEU A 30 -8.19 -5.00 -2.23
CA LEU A 30 -9.50 -4.35 -2.34
C LEU A 30 -10.58 -5.36 -2.72
N GLN A 31 -10.32 -6.27 -3.68
CA GLN A 31 -11.28 -7.31 -4.04
C GLN A 31 -11.65 -8.18 -2.84
N ALA A 32 -10.65 -8.59 -2.05
CA ALA A 32 -10.87 -9.32 -0.80
C ALA A 32 -11.85 -8.65 0.15
N LEU A 33 -11.68 -7.34 0.34
CA LEU A 33 -12.54 -6.54 1.19
C LEU A 33 -13.95 -6.42 0.61
N LEU A 34 -14.08 -6.28 -0.71
CA LEU A 34 -15.38 -6.24 -1.40
C LEU A 34 -16.13 -7.56 -1.24
N ASP A 35 -15.43 -8.69 -1.41
CA ASP A 35 -16.03 -10.03 -1.36
C ASP A 35 -16.46 -10.39 0.06
N ALA A 36 -15.74 -9.93 1.10
CA ALA A 36 -16.17 -10.11 2.48
C ALA A 36 -17.23 -9.13 2.97
N ALA A 37 -17.37 -7.95 2.35
CA ALA A 37 -18.31 -6.94 2.82
C ALA A 37 -19.75 -7.49 2.81
N GLY A 38 -20.43 -7.39 3.96
CA GLY A 38 -21.79 -7.92 4.11
C GLY A 38 -21.88 -9.42 4.39
N THR A 39 -20.75 -10.13 4.44
CA THR A 39 -20.67 -11.52 4.91
C THR A 39 -20.52 -11.59 6.44
N PRO A 40 -20.69 -12.76 7.08
CA PRO A 40 -20.38 -12.94 8.50
C PRO A 40 -18.93 -12.64 8.87
N SER A 41 -17.99 -12.69 7.92
CA SER A 41 -16.57 -12.38 8.13
C SER A 41 -16.32 -10.87 8.27
N LEU A 42 -17.17 -10.03 7.68
CA LEU A 42 -17.13 -8.57 7.84
C LEU A 42 -18.54 -7.99 8.04
N PRO A 43 -19.18 -8.27 9.19
CA PRO A 43 -20.57 -7.90 9.42
C PRO A 43 -20.66 -6.41 9.77
N ASN A 44 -21.71 -5.75 9.28
CA ASN A 44 -21.98 -4.33 9.54
C ASN A 44 -20.85 -3.39 9.10
N ALA A 45 -20.14 -3.70 8.01
CA ALA A 45 -19.23 -2.76 7.37
C ALA A 45 -19.43 -2.73 5.86
N ALA A 46 -19.15 -1.59 5.25
CA ALA A 46 -19.23 -1.38 3.82
C ALA A 46 -18.06 -0.53 3.36
N ILE A 47 -17.47 -0.91 2.22
CA ILE A 47 -16.51 -0.05 1.51
C ILE A 47 -17.33 1.04 0.83
N THR A 48 -17.19 2.28 1.30
CA THR A 48 -17.98 3.41 0.81
C THR A 48 -17.20 4.34 -0.11
N HIS A 49 -15.88 4.23 -0.13
CA HIS A 49 -15.04 5.05 -1.00
C HIS A 49 -13.69 4.39 -1.28
N VAL A 50 -13.18 4.54 -2.50
CA VAL A 50 -11.83 4.10 -2.88
C VAL A 50 -11.03 5.29 -3.41
N ILE A 51 -9.85 5.52 -2.83
CA ILE A 51 -8.93 6.58 -3.25
C ILE A 51 -7.67 5.94 -3.84
N SER A 52 -7.27 6.35 -5.03
CA SER A 52 -6.06 5.87 -5.68
C SER A 52 -5.02 6.97 -5.88
N SER A 53 -3.75 6.64 -5.67
CA SER A 53 -2.62 7.51 -6.08
C SER A 53 -2.30 7.43 -7.56
N ARG A 54 -2.94 6.51 -8.30
CA ARG A 54 -2.72 6.28 -9.73
C ARG A 54 -4.04 6.19 -10.49
N SER A 55 -4.18 6.97 -11.56
CA SER A 55 -5.38 6.95 -12.41
C SER A 55 -5.58 5.62 -13.14
N ALA A 56 -4.47 4.93 -13.46
CA ALA A 56 -4.49 3.63 -14.13
C ALA A 56 -4.62 2.42 -13.18
N ALA A 57 -4.86 2.64 -11.88
CA ALA A 57 -5.00 1.54 -10.93
C ALA A 57 -6.24 0.69 -11.27
N TYR A 58 -6.04 -0.60 -11.54
CA TYR A 58 -7.14 -1.52 -11.85
C TYR A 58 -8.12 -1.69 -10.68
N GLY A 59 -7.68 -1.46 -9.44
CA GLY A 59 -8.58 -1.43 -8.28
C GLY A 59 -9.70 -0.37 -8.39
N LEU A 60 -9.50 0.70 -9.16
CA LEU A 60 -10.57 1.67 -9.46
C LEU A 60 -11.68 1.04 -10.31
N THR A 61 -11.31 0.15 -11.25
CA THR A 61 -12.29 -0.60 -12.05
C THR A 61 -13.08 -1.53 -11.15
N ARG A 62 -12.42 -2.28 -10.26
CA ARG A 62 -13.08 -3.17 -9.29
C ARG A 62 -14.13 -2.43 -8.45
N ALA A 63 -13.78 -1.25 -7.93
CA ALA A 63 -14.70 -0.42 -7.16
C ALA A 63 -15.91 0.06 -7.97
N ARG A 64 -15.70 0.50 -9.22
CA ARG A 64 -16.79 0.95 -10.11
C ARG A 64 -17.70 -0.19 -10.56
N THR A 65 -17.17 -1.41 -10.71
CA THR A 65 -17.93 -2.58 -11.13
C THR A 65 -18.54 -3.36 -9.96
N ALA A 66 -18.27 -2.96 -8.72
CA ALA A 66 -18.91 -3.53 -7.54
C ALA A 66 -20.42 -3.30 -7.58
N ASN A 67 -21.17 -4.10 -6.81
CA ASN A 67 -22.61 -3.97 -6.71
C ASN A 67 -23.03 -3.75 -5.23
N PRO A 68 -23.46 -2.52 -4.84
CA PRO A 68 -23.55 -1.32 -5.68
C PRO A 68 -22.16 -0.74 -6.05
N PRO A 69 -22.07 0.08 -7.12
CA PRO A 69 -20.83 0.77 -7.48
C PRO A 69 -20.33 1.67 -6.35
N ILE A 70 -19.03 1.63 -6.11
CA ILE A 70 -18.40 2.40 -5.04
C ILE A 70 -17.78 3.68 -5.62
N PRO A 71 -18.06 4.85 -5.02
CA PRO A 71 -17.40 6.10 -5.38
C PRO A 71 -15.88 6.01 -5.35
N THR A 72 -15.23 6.57 -6.38
CA THR A 72 -13.77 6.57 -6.50
C THR A 72 -13.19 7.97 -6.67
N SER A 73 -12.04 8.24 -6.07
CA SER A 73 -11.24 9.44 -6.28
C SER A 73 -9.81 9.10 -6.68
N VAL A 74 -9.19 9.96 -7.49
CA VAL A 74 -7.77 9.83 -7.85
C VAL A 74 -7.04 11.07 -7.37
N CYS A 75 -6.02 10.87 -6.54
CA CYS A 75 -5.10 11.91 -6.12
C CYS A 75 -3.69 11.47 -6.46
N ALA A 76 -3.23 11.77 -7.68
CA ALA A 76 -1.90 11.38 -8.12
C ALA A 76 -0.89 12.50 -7.86
N LEU A 77 0.23 12.19 -7.19
CA LEU A 77 1.26 13.16 -6.79
C LEU A 77 1.70 14.07 -7.94
N LYS A 78 2.06 13.48 -9.09
CA LYS A 78 2.50 14.26 -10.25
C LYS A 78 1.40 15.18 -10.80
N THR A 79 0.16 14.71 -10.82
CA THR A 79 -0.99 15.53 -11.24
C THR A 79 -1.24 16.69 -10.27
N PHE A 80 -1.13 16.42 -8.96
CA PHE A 80 -1.24 17.43 -7.91
C PHE A 80 -0.15 18.49 -8.06
N GLN A 81 1.12 18.10 -8.16
CA GLN A 81 2.25 19.01 -8.30
C GLN A 81 2.16 19.87 -9.57
N ASN A 82 1.75 19.28 -10.70
CA ASN A 82 1.57 20.02 -11.95
C ASN A 82 0.46 21.09 -11.85
N LYS A 83 -0.59 20.84 -11.05
CA LYS A 83 -1.70 21.78 -10.83
C LYS A 83 -1.41 22.79 -9.73
N ASN A 84 -0.41 22.53 -8.90
CA ASN A 84 -0.02 23.37 -7.76
C ASN A 84 1.49 23.60 -7.78
N PRO A 85 2.01 24.45 -8.69
CA PRO A 85 3.45 24.74 -8.76
C PRO A 85 3.98 25.23 -7.41
N GLY A 86 5.09 24.63 -6.96
CA GLY A 86 5.69 24.94 -5.66
C GLY A 86 5.11 24.16 -4.47
N ALA A 87 4.05 23.37 -4.67
CA ALA A 87 3.50 22.53 -3.60
C ALA A 87 4.44 21.38 -3.25
N THR A 88 4.52 21.10 -1.95
CA THR A 88 5.37 20.05 -1.39
C THR A 88 4.67 18.69 -1.39
N ARG A 89 5.43 17.65 -1.03
CA ARG A 89 4.86 16.31 -0.78
C ARG A 89 3.90 16.31 0.41
N GLU A 90 4.15 17.12 1.42
CA GLU A 90 3.26 17.26 2.57
C GLU A 90 1.95 17.96 2.21
N ASP A 91 1.98 18.91 1.27
CA ASP A 91 0.76 19.54 0.75
C ASP A 91 -0.07 18.53 -0.06
N TYR A 92 0.59 17.66 -0.82
CA TYR A 92 -0.08 16.53 -1.48
C TYR A 92 -0.73 15.59 -0.46
N ASP A 93 0.00 15.20 0.58
CA ASP A 93 -0.51 14.33 1.64
C ASP A 93 -1.67 14.98 2.40
N SER A 94 -1.64 16.30 2.57
CA SER A 94 -2.75 17.07 3.15
C SER A 94 -4.01 17.02 2.27
N GLU A 95 -3.86 17.05 0.94
CA GLU A 95 -4.98 16.85 0.01
C GLU A 95 -5.52 15.42 0.05
N VAL A 96 -4.64 14.41 0.20
CA VAL A 96 -5.08 13.03 0.42
C VAL A 96 -5.87 12.92 1.74
N ALA A 97 -5.40 13.53 2.83
CA ALA A 97 -6.11 13.55 4.11
C ALA A 97 -7.48 14.22 3.99
N ARG A 98 -7.57 15.33 3.27
CA ARG A 98 -8.84 16.02 2.99
C ARG A 98 -9.83 15.11 2.26
N LEU A 99 -9.40 14.44 1.20
CA LEU A 99 -10.25 13.48 0.46
C LEU A 99 -10.73 12.32 1.34
N VAL A 100 -9.88 11.86 2.25
CA VAL A 100 -10.25 10.83 3.24
C VAL A 100 -11.29 11.37 4.22
N LEU A 101 -11.14 12.58 4.75
CA LEU A 101 -12.12 13.15 5.68
C LEU A 101 -13.47 13.44 5.00
N ASP A 102 -13.45 13.88 3.73
CA ASP A 102 -14.65 14.12 2.93
C ASP A 102 -15.50 12.87 2.70
N SER A 103 -14.86 11.68 2.59
CA SER A 103 -15.57 10.41 2.48
C SER A 103 -16.17 9.94 3.82
N LYS A 104 -15.87 10.65 4.91
CA LYS A 104 -16.38 10.43 6.28
C LYS A 104 -16.19 8.97 6.76
N PRO A 105 -14.98 8.41 6.76
CA PRO A 105 -14.77 7.02 7.18
C PRO A 105 -15.03 6.82 8.67
N ASP A 106 -15.41 5.59 9.02
CA ASP A 106 -15.28 5.03 10.38
C ASP A 106 -13.98 4.21 10.52
N LEU A 107 -13.37 3.80 9.39
CA LEU A 107 -12.09 3.09 9.29
C LEU A 107 -11.41 3.43 7.96
N ILE A 108 -10.08 3.57 8.00
CA ILE A 108 -9.24 3.76 6.81
C ILE A 108 -8.37 2.51 6.62
N VAL A 109 -8.33 1.98 5.40
CA VAL A 109 -7.52 0.79 5.06
C VAL A 109 -6.55 1.12 3.94
N LEU A 110 -5.25 0.99 4.20
CA LEU A 110 -4.22 1.03 3.18
C LEU A 110 -4.07 -0.38 2.58
N ALA A 111 -4.54 -0.55 1.34
CA ALA A 111 -4.58 -1.84 0.65
C ALA A 111 -3.72 -1.77 -0.62
N GLY A 112 -2.39 -1.86 -0.43
CA GLY A 112 -1.43 -1.66 -1.51
C GLY A 112 -1.25 -0.17 -1.87
N TRP A 113 -1.27 0.69 -0.87
CA TRP A 113 -0.91 2.10 -0.99
C TRP A 113 0.62 2.24 -1.03
N MET A 114 1.17 2.70 -2.15
CA MET A 114 2.61 2.69 -2.42
C MET A 114 3.28 4.05 -2.19
N HIS A 115 2.84 4.78 -1.17
CA HIS A 115 3.36 6.10 -0.83
C HIS A 115 3.42 6.29 0.69
N ILE A 116 4.60 6.58 1.24
CA ILE A 116 4.75 6.81 2.69
C ILE A 116 4.01 8.08 3.09
N LEU A 117 3.00 7.98 3.94
CA LEU A 117 2.21 9.14 4.39
C LEU A 117 3.05 9.96 5.38
N SER A 118 3.08 11.28 5.20
CA SER A 118 3.80 12.19 6.10
C SER A 118 3.11 12.35 7.46
N ASP A 119 3.87 12.84 8.44
CA ASP A 119 3.36 13.26 9.74
C ASP A 119 2.18 14.24 9.62
N ARG A 120 2.23 15.15 8.65
CA ARG A 120 1.15 16.11 8.39
C ARG A 120 -0.18 15.43 8.04
N PHE A 121 -0.16 14.33 7.28
CA PHE A 121 -1.37 13.53 7.02
C PHE A 121 -1.94 12.94 8.31
N LEU A 122 -1.06 12.37 9.15
CA LEU A 122 -1.45 11.76 10.42
C LEU A 122 -2.04 12.80 11.37
N ARG A 123 -1.42 13.98 11.48
CA ARG A 123 -1.89 15.09 12.32
C ARG A 123 -3.21 15.71 11.86
N ILE A 124 -3.49 15.70 10.56
CA ILE A 124 -4.82 16.08 10.05
C ILE A 124 -5.87 15.05 10.49
N LEU A 125 -5.56 13.75 10.36
CA LEU A 125 -6.50 12.70 10.76
C LEU A 125 -6.67 12.55 12.26
N SER A 126 -5.66 12.92 13.07
CA SER A 126 -5.78 13.02 14.54
C SER A 126 -6.61 14.23 14.98
N GLY A 127 -6.84 15.20 14.09
CA GLY A 127 -7.56 16.44 14.37
C GLY A 127 -6.69 17.55 14.99
N GLU A 128 -5.36 17.37 15.01
CA GLU A 128 -4.42 18.41 15.48
C GLU A 128 -4.29 19.58 14.50
N ILE A 129 -4.47 19.31 13.20
CA ILE A 129 -4.37 20.31 12.12
C ILE A 129 -5.61 20.21 11.23
N GLU A 130 -6.13 21.35 10.78
CA GLU A 130 -7.21 21.38 9.81
C GLU A 130 -6.74 20.93 8.40
N PRO A 131 -7.57 20.18 7.66
CA PRO A 131 -7.29 19.87 6.27
C PRO A 131 -7.35 21.13 5.39
N PRO A 132 -6.74 21.12 4.20
CA PRO A 132 -6.88 22.20 3.22
C PRO A 132 -8.36 22.54 2.95
N SER A 133 -8.70 23.83 2.96
CA SER A 133 -10.09 24.30 2.87
C SER A 133 -10.72 24.20 1.48
N LYS A 134 -9.91 24.03 0.43
CA LYS A 134 -10.38 23.92 -0.96
C LYS A 134 -9.76 22.70 -1.66
N PRO A 135 -10.54 21.90 -2.41
CA PRO A 135 -9.99 20.83 -3.24
C PRO A 135 -8.91 21.35 -4.20
N ALA A 136 -7.71 20.80 -4.09
CA ALA A 136 -6.62 21.10 -5.02
C ALA A 136 -6.79 20.38 -6.38
N LEU A 137 -7.60 19.32 -6.39
CA LEU A 137 -8.01 18.62 -7.60
C LEU A 137 -9.51 18.84 -7.84
N GLY A 138 -9.86 19.22 -9.08
CA GLY A 138 -11.26 19.29 -9.51
C GLY A 138 -11.96 17.92 -9.43
N PRO A 139 -13.31 17.90 -9.49
CA PRO A 139 -14.07 16.66 -9.38
C PRO A 139 -13.61 15.61 -10.40
N PRO A 140 -13.67 14.31 -10.06
CA PRO A 140 -13.32 13.26 -10.99
C PRO A 140 -14.18 13.41 -12.25
N GLN A 141 -13.56 13.45 -13.43
CA GLN A 141 -14.33 13.35 -14.66
C GLN A 141 -15.03 11.98 -14.68
N PRO A 142 -16.30 11.91 -15.09
CA PRO A 142 -16.96 10.63 -15.30
C PRO A 142 -16.14 9.84 -16.31
N ALA A 143 -15.51 8.77 -15.86
CA ALA A 143 -14.73 7.90 -16.73
C ALA A 143 -15.69 7.16 -17.65
N SER A 144 -15.56 7.38 -18.96
CA SER A 144 -16.10 6.47 -19.96
C SER A 144 -15.60 5.07 -19.64
N LEU A 145 -16.50 4.09 -19.56
CA LEU A 145 -16.16 2.67 -19.45
C LEU A 145 -15.13 2.35 -20.55
N PRO A 146 -13.98 1.73 -20.22
CA PRO A 146 -13.11 1.23 -21.27
C PRO A 146 -13.87 0.15 -22.04
N THR A 147 -14.17 0.43 -23.31
CA THR A 147 -14.64 -0.57 -24.27
C THR A 147 -13.57 -1.65 -24.36
N GLN A 148 -13.87 -2.83 -23.82
CA GLN A 148 -13.02 -4.00 -24.01
C GLN A 148 -13.11 -4.44 -25.47
N THR A 149 -12.04 -4.20 -26.24
CA THR A 149 -11.82 -4.90 -27.51
C THR A 149 -10.33 -5.22 -27.66
N GLU A 150 -9.78 -5.96 -26.71
CA GLU A 150 -8.56 -6.75 -26.96
C GLU A 150 -8.71 -8.08 -26.20
N PRO A 151 -8.76 -9.23 -26.90
CA PRO A 151 -8.93 -10.52 -26.26
C PRO A 151 -7.67 -10.96 -25.50
N ILE A 152 -7.90 -11.54 -24.33
CA ILE A 152 -6.90 -12.24 -23.51
C ILE A 152 -6.29 -13.39 -24.36
N PRO A 153 -4.96 -13.51 -24.50
CA PRO A 153 -4.37 -14.61 -25.25
C PRO A 153 -4.51 -15.92 -24.47
N SER A 154 -5.45 -16.76 -24.90
CA SER A 154 -5.58 -18.16 -24.51
C SER A 154 -4.47 -18.99 -25.18
N LYS A 155 -3.63 -19.66 -24.39
CA LYS A 155 -2.70 -20.69 -24.87
C LYS A 155 -3.50 -21.89 -25.41
N PRO A 156 -3.23 -22.41 -26.62
CA PRO A 156 -3.74 -23.71 -27.03
C PRO A 156 -2.79 -24.83 -26.60
N SER A 157 -3.39 -25.91 -26.10
CA SER A 157 -2.79 -27.22 -25.86
C SER A 157 -2.81 -28.08 -27.14
N GLY A 158 -1.73 -28.83 -27.38
CA GLY A 158 -1.77 -30.14 -28.05
C GLY A 158 -1.46 -30.22 -29.55
N SER A 159 -0.39 -30.97 -29.88
CA SER A 159 -0.14 -31.87 -31.04
C SER A 159 -0.79 -31.53 -32.40
N ASP A 160 -0.07 -31.46 -33.53
CA ASP A 160 0.59 -32.58 -34.18
C ASP A 160 1.43 -32.13 -35.40
N ALA A 161 2.24 -33.05 -35.94
CA ALA A 161 3.26 -32.86 -36.97
C ALA A 161 2.76 -32.47 -38.39
N THR A 162 3.63 -31.80 -39.17
CA THR A 162 4.15 -32.23 -40.50
C THR A 162 4.49 -31.03 -41.42
N THR A 163 5.78 -30.93 -41.74
CA THR A 163 6.43 -30.55 -43.02
C THR A 163 5.75 -29.56 -43.98
N THR A 164 6.39 -28.42 -44.26
CA THR A 164 7.02 -28.12 -45.57
C THR A 164 7.74 -26.77 -45.59
N SER A 165 8.81 -26.75 -46.37
CA SER A 165 9.79 -25.70 -46.66
C SER A 165 9.23 -24.39 -47.24
N SER A 166 9.88 -23.26 -46.95
CA SER A 166 10.58 -22.47 -47.98
C SER A 166 11.26 -21.21 -47.45
N THR A 167 12.52 -21.06 -47.90
CA THR A 167 13.26 -19.82 -48.23
C THR A 167 13.67 -18.82 -47.15
N SER A 168 14.99 -18.83 -46.97
CA SER A 168 15.93 -17.86 -46.42
C SER A 168 15.84 -16.44 -47.00
N ALA A 169 15.97 -15.44 -46.12
CA ALA A 169 16.65 -14.18 -46.40
C ALA A 169 17.35 -13.69 -45.12
N THR A 170 18.53 -13.13 -45.32
CA THR A 170 19.67 -12.98 -44.43
C THR A 170 19.59 -11.81 -43.44
N THR A 171 20.27 -12.03 -42.32
CA THR A 171 20.86 -11.13 -41.32
C THR A 171 21.38 -9.79 -41.84
N GLU A 172 21.14 -8.71 -41.08
CA GLU A 172 22.16 -7.78 -40.54
C GLU A 172 21.48 -6.62 -39.79
N LEU A 173 21.76 -6.46 -38.48
CA LEU A 173 22.18 -5.17 -37.93
C LEU A 173 22.77 -5.33 -36.53
N ASP A 174 24.02 -4.89 -36.48
CA ASP A 174 25.04 -5.00 -35.44
C ASP A 174 24.88 -3.94 -34.34
N ALA A 175 25.62 -4.19 -33.28
CA ALA A 175 25.79 -3.52 -32.01
C ALA A 175 25.97 -2.00 -32.02
N SER A 176 25.61 -1.39 -30.89
CA SER A 176 26.29 -0.20 -30.36
C SER A 176 26.14 -0.15 -28.84
N ILE A 177 27.06 -0.83 -28.15
CA ILE A 177 27.50 -0.50 -26.79
C ILE A 177 28.85 0.19 -26.95
N SER A 178 28.97 1.45 -26.52
CA SER A 178 30.17 1.96 -25.84
C SER A 178 30.17 3.47 -25.61
N LYS A 179 30.62 3.82 -24.40
CA LYS A 179 31.33 5.04 -23.96
C LYS A 179 30.49 6.25 -23.55
N LEU A 180 30.33 6.41 -22.23
CA LEU A 180 30.61 7.69 -21.59
C LEU A 180 31.62 7.48 -20.46
N SER A 181 32.75 8.16 -20.61
CA SER A 181 33.96 8.06 -19.80
C SER A 181 33.84 8.90 -18.54
N ILE A 182 34.18 8.30 -17.40
CA ILE A 182 34.42 8.96 -16.12
C ILE A 182 35.84 9.55 -16.17
N GLN A 183 36.00 10.83 -15.81
CA GLN A 183 37.31 11.43 -15.57
C GLN A 183 37.66 11.34 -14.07
N PRO A 184 38.90 11.00 -13.70
CA PRO A 184 39.36 11.02 -12.31
C PRO A 184 39.82 12.43 -11.93
N ASN A 185 39.47 12.88 -10.73
CA ASN A 185 40.01 14.12 -10.16
C ASN A 185 41.10 13.77 -9.14
N SER A 186 42.19 14.51 -9.24
CA SER A 186 43.50 14.32 -8.63
C SER A 186 43.55 14.62 -7.13
N GLU A 187 44.49 13.92 -6.48
CA GLU A 187 44.94 14.08 -5.10
C GLU A 187 45.47 15.50 -4.80
N GLN A 188 45.20 15.98 -3.59
CA GLN A 188 46.08 16.94 -2.92
C GLN A 188 46.21 16.60 -1.43
N SER A 189 47.44 16.23 -1.09
CA SER A 189 48.01 16.03 0.24
C SER A 189 48.03 17.34 1.04
N THR A 190 47.66 17.29 2.34
CA THR A 190 48.36 18.05 3.40
C THR A 190 48.14 17.42 4.79
N SER A 191 49.28 17.05 5.40
CA SER A 191 49.67 17.07 6.83
C SER A 191 48.66 16.79 7.97
N ALA A 192 48.99 15.77 8.76
CA ALA A 192 48.53 15.56 10.14
C ALA A 192 49.06 16.62 11.13
N PRO A 193 48.39 16.79 12.28
CA PRO A 193 49.13 16.79 13.53
C PRO A 193 48.51 15.93 14.64
N GLN A 194 49.39 15.14 15.24
CA GLN A 194 49.56 14.78 16.65
C GLN A 194 48.37 14.73 17.62
N SER A 195 48.29 13.55 18.23
CA SER A 195 47.60 13.17 19.47
C SER A 195 47.89 14.09 20.66
N GLN A 196 46.83 14.58 21.30
CA GLN A 196 46.83 14.93 22.72
C GLN A 196 45.71 14.18 23.44
N SER A 197 46.13 13.49 24.50
CA SER A 197 45.32 12.83 25.51
C SER A 197 44.56 13.86 26.33
N THR A 198 43.24 13.71 26.43
CA THR A 198 42.44 14.25 27.52
C THR A 198 41.43 13.19 27.96
N SER A 199 41.46 12.87 29.24
CA SER A 199 40.50 12.01 29.91
C SER A 199 39.26 12.84 30.26
N GLU A 200 38.08 12.49 29.73
CA GLU A 200 36.83 13.08 30.21
C GLU A 200 35.74 12.00 30.37
N LYS A 201 35.50 11.70 31.66
CA LYS A 201 34.27 11.29 32.34
C LYS A 201 33.24 10.44 31.59
N GLU A 202 33.07 9.22 32.11
CA GLU A 202 31.85 8.41 32.06
C GLU A 202 30.58 9.28 32.31
N PRO A 203 29.57 9.24 31.42
CA PRO A 203 28.31 9.91 31.67
C PRO A 203 27.43 9.09 32.63
N ASP A 204 27.04 9.78 33.70
CA ASP A 204 26.09 9.42 34.73
C ASP A 204 24.80 8.77 34.17
N THR A 205 24.58 7.51 34.55
CA THR A 205 23.41 6.69 34.22
C THR A 205 22.21 7.09 35.08
N SER A 206 21.64 8.27 34.82
CA SER A 206 20.31 8.62 35.33
C SER A 206 19.53 9.57 34.42
N ALA A 207 19.73 9.47 33.10
CA ALA A 207 18.82 10.09 32.15
C ALA A 207 17.55 9.23 32.07
N LYS A 208 16.50 9.69 32.76
CA LYS A 208 15.12 9.19 32.60
C LYS A 208 14.84 9.07 31.10
N LEU A 209 14.56 7.85 30.65
CA LEU A 209 14.21 7.56 29.26
C LEU A 209 13.15 8.57 28.82
N PRO A 210 13.28 9.21 27.64
CA PRO A 210 12.21 10.04 27.12
C PRO A 210 10.91 9.23 27.17
N PRO A 211 9.78 9.83 27.55
CA PRO A 211 8.51 9.14 27.50
C PRO A 211 8.36 8.53 26.10
N ALA A 212 7.92 7.27 26.04
CA ALA A 212 7.59 6.64 24.77
C ALA A 212 6.76 7.61 23.95
N PRO A 213 7.02 7.78 22.64
CA PRO A 213 6.29 8.75 21.83
C PRO A 213 4.80 8.54 22.09
N GLU A 214 4.12 9.63 22.47
CA GLU A 214 2.68 9.59 22.71
C GLU A 214 2.06 8.93 21.49
N THR A 215 1.53 7.72 21.67
CA THR A 215 0.96 6.97 20.56
C THR A 215 -0.15 7.83 19.98
N LEU A 216 0.01 8.29 18.74
CA LEU A 216 -1.01 9.10 18.07
C LEU A 216 -2.32 8.30 18.10
N HIS A 217 -3.30 8.79 18.87
CA HIS A 217 -4.61 8.19 18.93
C HIS A 217 -5.47 8.85 17.85
N PHE A 218 -5.69 8.13 16.75
CA PHE A 218 -6.53 8.62 15.68
C PHE A 218 -8.02 8.46 16.05
N PRO A 219 -8.84 9.52 15.94
CA PRO A 219 -10.29 9.41 16.09
C PRO A 219 -10.89 8.46 15.05
N ILE A 220 -10.23 8.33 13.90
CA ILE A 220 -10.55 7.35 12.85
C ILE A 220 -9.37 6.37 12.74
N PRO A 221 -9.54 5.09 13.09
CA PRO A 221 -8.47 4.11 12.98
C PRO A 221 -7.96 3.98 11.54
N ILE A 222 -6.65 3.80 11.41
CA ILE A 222 -5.96 3.55 10.13
C ILE A 222 -5.23 2.23 10.26
N ILE A 223 -5.47 1.32 9.32
CA ILE A 223 -4.77 0.04 9.24
C ILE A 223 -4.11 -0.14 7.87
N ASN A 224 -3.02 -0.90 7.84
CA ASN A 224 -2.33 -1.27 6.61
C ASN A 224 -2.18 -2.79 6.51
N LEU A 225 -2.28 -3.30 5.28
CA LEU A 225 -1.99 -4.69 4.93
C LEU A 225 -0.58 -4.74 4.33
N HIS A 226 0.35 -5.35 5.05
CA HIS A 226 1.76 -5.45 4.65
C HIS A 226 2.14 -6.90 4.39
N PRO A 227 2.76 -7.24 3.24
CA PRO A 227 3.12 -8.61 2.89
C PRO A 227 4.47 -9.04 3.49
N ALA A 228 4.61 -8.88 4.81
CA ALA A 228 5.71 -9.44 5.58
C ALA A 228 5.28 -9.70 7.03
N LEU A 229 6.13 -10.41 7.78
CA LEU A 229 5.97 -10.57 9.23
C LEU A 229 6.34 -9.28 9.97
N PRO A 230 5.83 -9.05 11.20
CA PRO A 230 6.19 -7.89 12.00
C PRO A 230 7.70 -7.69 12.12
N GLY A 231 8.15 -6.49 11.76
CA GLY A 231 9.54 -6.07 11.81
C GLY A 231 10.45 -6.64 10.72
N ALA A 232 9.90 -7.44 9.80
CA ALA A 232 10.59 -7.96 8.63
C ALA A 232 10.20 -7.17 7.38
N PHE A 233 11.20 -6.84 6.56
CA PHE A 233 11.01 -6.27 5.22
C PHE A 233 10.06 -5.06 5.14
N ASP A 234 10.29 -4.01 5.94
CA ASP A 234 9.50 -2.77 5.90
C ASP A 234 9.59 -2.09 4.53
N GLY A 235 8.52 -1.41 4.11
CA GLY A 235 8.47 -0.62 2.90
C GLY A 235 8.29 -1.43 1.61
N ALA A 236 8.62 -0.80 0.48
CA ALA A 236 8.32 -1.33 -0.84
C ALA A 236 9.06 -2.66 -1.15
N ASN A 237 8.53 -3.41 -2.12
CA ASN A 237 9.10 -4.67 -2.60
C ASN A 237 9.41 -5.68 -1.48
N ALA A 238 8.55 -5.78 -0.47
CA ALA A 238 8.74 -6.69 0.66
C ALA A 238 8.71 -8.17 0.22
N ILE A 239 7.84 -8.52 -0.74
CA ILE A 239 7.73 -9.89 -1.27
C ILE A 239 9.03 -10.32 -1.96
N GLY A 240 9.55 -9.50 -2.89
CA GLY A 240 10.80 -9.78 -3.58
C GLY A 240 11.98 -9.90 -2.61
N ARG A 241 12.10 -8.99 -1.64
CA ARG A 241 13.16 -9.08 -0.61
C ARG A 241 13.04 -10.32 0.26
N ALA A 242 11.83 -10.72 0.64
CA ALA A 242 11.62 -11.95 1.40
C ALA A 242 11.98 -13.19 0.58
N PHE A 243 11.64 -13.20 -0.72
CA PHE A 243 12.01 -14.26 -1.65
C PHE A 243 13.53 -14.38 -1.80
N ASP A 244 14.22 -13.27 -2.02
CA ASP A 244 15.68 -13.24 -2.16
C ASP A 244 16.37 -13.71 -0.87
N ALA A 245 15.92 -13.21 0.29
CA ALA A 245 16.46 -13.59 1.59
C ALA A 245 16.25 -15.08 1.90
N PHE A 246 15.12 -15.65 1.51
CA PHE A 246 14.86 -17.09 1.67
C PHE A 246 15.82 -17.93 0.83
N HIS A 247 16.02 -17.58 -0.44
CA HIS A 247 16.95 -18.28 -1.32
C HIS A 247 18.41 -18.12 -0.90
N ALA A 248 18.74 -17.02 -0.21
CA ALA A 248 20.03 -16.81 0.44
C ALA A 248 20.16 -17.55 1.79
N GLY A 249 19.13 -18.24 2.27
CA GLY A 249 19.13 -18.94 3.56
C GLY A 249 19.12 -18.02 4.78
N GLN A 250 18.74 -16.76 4.61
CA GLN A 250 18.71 -15.73 5.67
C GLN A 250 17.42 -15.76 6.49
N VAL A 251 16.34 -16.28 5.90
CA VAL A 251 15.04 -16.46 6.54
C VAL A 251 14.45 -17.82 6.20
N GLU A 252 13.63 -18.35 7.08
CA GLU A 252 12.94 -19.64 6.87
C GLU A 252 11.58 -19.47 6.17
N GLY A 253 11.09 -18.23 6.02
CA GLY A 253 9.81 -17.94 5.39
C GLY A 253 9.40 -16.48 5.54
N THR A 254 8.15 -16.17 5.21
CA THR A 254 7.58 -14.82 5.28
C THR A 254 6.17 -14.86 5.88
N GLY A 255 5.39 -13.80 5.68
CA GLY A 255 4.01 -13.72 6.13
C GLY A 255 3.27 -12.52 5.59
N VAL A 256 2.07 -12.33 6.10
CA VAL A 256 1.25 -11.14 5.93
C VAL A 256 0.87 -10.60 7.30
N MET A 257 0.81 -9.29 7.43
CA MET A 257 0.31 -8.63 8.63
C MET A 257 -0.70 -7.53 8.31
N VAL A 258 -1.69 -7.42 9.19
CA VAL A 258 -2.53 -6.23 9.31
C VAL A 258 -2.08 -5.50 10.56
N HIS A 259 -1.73 -4.23 10.45
CA HIS A 259 -1.23 -3.45 11.59
C HIS A 259 -1.82 -2.03 11.60
N ARG A 260 -1.81 -1.39 12.77
CA ARG A 260 -2.15 0.04 12.87
C ARG A 260 -1.08 0.87 12.16
N VAL A 261 -1.50 1.95 11.49
CA VAL A 261 -0.55 2.90 10.90
C VAL A 261 -0.06 3.85 11.98
N VAL A 262 1.25 4.06 12.02
CA VAL A 262 1.96 5.03 12.87
C VAL A 262 2.94 5.80 11.97
N ALA A 263 3.68 6.76 12.55
CA ALA A 263 4.67 7.53 11.80
C ALA A 263 5.81 6.65 11.24
N GLU A 264 6.23 5.64 12.00
CA GLU A 264 7.20 4.65 11.54
C GLU A 264 6.59 3.66 10.53
N VAL A 265 7.24 3.54 9.37
CA VAL A 265 6.80 2.70 8.25
C VAL A 265 6.69 1.24 8.67
N ASP A 266 5.50 0.66 8.56
CA ASP A 266 5.21 -0.76 8.83
C ASP A 266 5.56 -1.23 10.27
N ARG A 267 5.63 -0.31 11.24
CA ARG A 267 6.04 -0.61 12.63
C ARG A 267 4.94 -0.46 13.69
N GLY A 268 3.71 -0.16 13.29
CA GLY A 268 2.60 -0.07 14.23
C GLY A 268 2.15 -1.42 14.77
N GLU A 269 1.29 -1.39 15.78
CA GLU A 269 0.77 -2.58 16.48
C GLU A 269 0.15 -3.60 15.49
N PRO A 270 0.66 -4.85 15.42
CA PRO A 270 0.05 -5.91 14.63
C PRO A 270 -1.29 -6.33 15.20
N LEU A 271 -2.31 -6.39 14.34
CA LEU A 271 -3.66 -6.85 14.66
C LEU A 271 -3.88 -8.30 14.23
N VAL A 272 -3.34 -8.66 13.07
CA VAL A 272 -3.42 -10.01 12.50
C VAL A 272 -2.08 -10.32 11.86
N VAL A 273 -1.56 -11.52 12.09
CA VAL A 273 -0.33 -12.02 11.47
C VAL A 273 -0.59 -13.43 10.98
N ARG A 274 -0.21 -13.72 9.74
CA ARG A 274 -0.22 -15.08 9.19
C ARG A 274 1.12 -15.38 8.57
N LYS A 275 1.68 -16.54 8.90
CA LYS A 275 2.90 -17.03 8.24
C LYS A 275 2.54 -17.56 6.86
N VAL A 276 3.43 -17.32 5.91
CA VAL A 276 3.34 -17.83 4.54
C VAL A 276 4.65 -18.56 4.24
N GLU A 277 4.53 -19.82 3.87
CA GLU A 277 5.66 -20.64 3.47
C GLU A 277 6.20 -20.16 2.11
N ILE A 278 7.53 -20.14 1.99
CA ILE A 278 8.23 -20.01 0.72
C ILE A 278 8.80 -21.40 0.40
N LYS A 279 8.51 -21.93 -0.78
CA LYS A 279 9.04 -23.23 -1.24
C LYS A 279 10.33 -22.99 -2.02
N LYS A 280 11.24 -23.97 -1.99
CA LYS A 280 12.55 -23.86 -2.67
C LYS A 280 12.42 -23.79 -4.19
N GLU A 281 11.35 -24.35 -4.72
CA GLU A 281 11.00 -24.39 -6.13
C GLU A 281 10.10 -23.23 -6.57
N ASP A 282 9.69 -22.35 -5.66
CA ASP A 282 8.85 -21.21 -5.98
C ASP A 282 9.59 -20.25 -6.92
N LYS A 283 8.83 -19.66 -7.85
CA LYS A 283 9.19 -18.36 -8.43
C LYS A 283 8.60 -17.24 -7.57
N VAL A 284 9.09 -16.02 -7.75
CA VAL A 284 8.56 -14.87 -7.00
C VAL A 284 7.06 -14.70 -7.24
N GLU A 285 6.57 -15.00 -8.45
CA GLU A 285 5.14 -14.94 -8.79
C GLU A 285 4.31 -15.98 -8.03
N ASP A 286 4.88 -17.15 -7.73
CA ASP A 286 4.20 -18.20 -6.94
C ASP A 286 4.05 -17.76 -5.48
N LEU A 287 5.07 -17.09 -4.94
CA LEU A 287 5.00 -16.50 -3.61
C LEU A 287 4.02 -15.32 -3.57
N GLU A 288 4.04 -14.44 -4.56
CA GLU A 288 3.08 -13.34 -4.68
C GLU A 288 1.64 -13.84 -4.71
N ALA A 289 1.36 -14.87 -5.51
CA ALA A 289 0.04 -15.49 -5.58
C ALA A 289 -0.40 -16.03 -4.21
N ARG A 290 0.50 -16.74 -3.51
CA ARG A 290 0.22 -17.29 -2.18
C ARG A 290 -0.02 -16.20 -1.13
N ILE A 291 0.79 -15.15 -1.11
CA ILE A 291 0.61 -14.00 -0.22
C ILE A 291 -0.74 -13.32 -0.47
N HIS A 292 -1.15 -13.18 -1.72
CA HIS A 292 -2.45 -12.62 -2.07
C HIS A 292 -3.63 -13.51 -1.63
N GLU A 293 -3.47 -14.84 -1.66
CA GLU A 293 -4.46 -15.80 -1.15
C GLU A 293 -4.65 -15.65 0.37
N PHE A 294 -3.57 -15.56 1.14
CA PHE A 294 -3.63 -15.36 2.59
C PHE A 294 -4.14 -13.99 3.02
N SER A 295 -4.12 -13.03 2.09
CA SER A 295 -4.71 -11.69 2.28
C SER A 295 -6.23 -11.68 2.01
N GLN A 296 -6.80 -12.80 1.54
CA GLN A 296 -8.25 -12.97 1.44
C GLN A 296 -8.84 -13.42 2.80
N PRO A 297 -10.03 -12.92 3.17
CA PRO A 297 -10.77 -13.46 4.30
C PRO A 297 -11.16 -14.93 4.04
N PRO A 298 -11.16 -15.79 5.09
CA PRO A 298 -11.60 -17.18 4.97
C PRO A 298 -13.10 -17.32 4.70
#